data_AF-A0A2E7TEE4-F1
#
_entry.id   AF-A0A2E7TEE4-F1
#
_cell.length_a   1.000
_cell.length_b   1.000
_cell.length_c   1.000
_cell.angle_alpha   90.00
_cell.angle_beta   90.00
_cell.angle_gamma   90.00
#
_symmetry.space_group_name_H-M   'P 1'
#
loop_
_entity.id
_entity.type
_entity.pdbx_description
1 polymer ?
#
loop_
_entity_poly.entity_id
_entity_poly.type
_entity_poly.pdbx_seq_one_letter_code
_entity_poly.pdbx_strand_id
1 'polypeptide(L)'
;MATNTVNGILVCSDGTNIPLKAELAEGTESDLTTDTTYTVSAQNIGDYGLGKTIVSGLVTCDNGVAYAYILRQGLVAAIIPVAIKGVSSPTPALCAPFTLQAGDKLRCMNNTAADREGALCYYTAQGVSRIAVVTPTGGATNELVDLQTSNSIGDTVQGQRIVKAFFTSVDGAKIETPGAVVVDALGNVVGSVSATDPSKFQAGFNDCSIPVNLNFKAQYLTNA
;
A
#
# COMPACT_ATOMS: atom_id res chain seq x y z
N MET A 1 -1.92 -21.37 4.63
CA MET A 1 -2.24 -19.98 5.03
C MET A 1 -2.44 -19.99 6.53
N ALA A 2 -1.63 -19.23 7.25
CA ALA A 2 -1.75 -19.09 8.70
C ALA A 2 -2.60 -17.86 9.05
N THR A 3 -3.03 -17.79 10.31
CA THR A 3 -3.52 -16.54 10.90
C THR A 3 -2.34 -15.88 11.59
N ASN A 4 -2.10 -14.62 11.26
CA ASN A 4 -1.01 -13.83 11.82
C ASN A 4 -1.55 -12.67 12.64
N THR A 5 -0.77 -12.27 13.63
CA THR A 5 -1.03 -11.02 14.32
C THR A 5 -0.58 -9.88 13.40
N VAL A 6 -1.48 -8.98 13.03
CA VAL A 6 -1.16 -7.72 12.34
C VAL A 6 -1.26 -6.58 13.33
N ASN A 7 -0.25 -5.73 13.38
CA ASN A 7 -0.17 -4.59 14.28
C ASN A 7 -0.06 -3.29 13.48
N GLY A 8 -0.48 -2.18 14.07
CA GLY A 8 -0.26 -0.87 13.45
C GLY A 8 -0.43 0.27 14.43
N ILE A 9 -0.05 1.45 13.96
CA ILE A 9 -0.23 2.70 14.68
C ILE A 9 -0.58 3.80 13.68
N LEU A 10 -1.57 4.61 14.01
CA LEU A 10 -1.87 5.86 13.31
C LEU A 10 -1.64 7.01 14.29
N VAL A 11 -0.88 8.02 13.88
CA VAL A 11 -0.55 9.17 14.70
C VAL A 11 -1.37 10.37 14.21
N CYS A 12 -2.09 10.98 15.14
CA CYS A 12 -2.93 12.14 14.87
C CYS A 12 -2.15 13.45 15.07
N SER A 13 -2.59 14.50 14.39
CA SER A 13 -1.99 15.84 14.47
C SER A 13 -2.07 16.47 15.88
N ASP A 14 -2.96 15.98 16.74
CA ASP A 14 -3.12 16.40 18.13
C ASP A 14 -2.25 15.61 19.12
N GLY A 15 -1.38 14.74 18.63
CA GLY A 15 -0.49 13.89 19.44
C GLY A 15 -1.15 12.61 19.96
N THR A 16 -2.46 12.41 19.74
CA THR A 16 -3.12 11.13 20.05
C THR A 16 -2.69 10.05 19.06
N ASN A 17 -2.78 8.80 19.49
CA ASN A 17 -2.41 7.64 18.69
C ASN A 17 -3.57 6.65 18.67
N ILE A 18 -3.81 6.02 17.52
CA ILE A 18 -4.80 4.96 17.34
C ILE A 18 -4.03 3.64 17.21
N PRO A 19 -3.93 2.85 18.29
CA PRO A 19 -3.25 1.55 18.26
C PRO A 19 -4.12 0.51 17.55
N LEU A 20 -3.50 -0.34 16.75
CA LEU A 20 -4.18 -1.31 15.89
C LEU A 20 -3.63 -2.71 16.13
N LYS A 21 -4.53 -3.69 16.22
CA LYS A 21 -4.16 -5.10 16.34
C LYS A 21 -5.33 -5.99 15.92
N ALA A 22 -5.05 -6.96 15.06
CA ALA A 22 -6.01 -8.02 14.72
C ALA A 22 -5.28 -9.32 14.36
N GLU A 23 -5.97 -10.45 14.53
CA GLU A 23 -5.55 -11.76 14.03
C GLU A 23 -6.16 -11.97 12.64
N LEU A 24 -5.34 -11.90 11.60
CA LEU A 24 -5.79 -11.89 10.19
C LEU A 24 -5.22 -13.08 9.43
N ALA A 25 -6.07 -13.75 8.65
CA ALA A 25 -5.62 -14.81 7.75
C ALA A 25 -4.74 -14.22 6.64
N GLU A 26 -3.58 -14.81 6.39
CA GLU A 26 -2.70 -14.41 5.29
C GLU A 26 -3.35 -14.64 3.92
N GLY A 27 -2.98 -13.84 2.92
CA GLY A 27 -3.42 -13.96 1.53
C GLY A 27 -4.85 -13.50 1.31
N THR A 28 -5.44 -12.75 2.24
CA THR A 28 -6.78 -12.17 2.11
C THR A 28 -6.83 -10.79 2.72
N GLU A 29 -7.19 -9.80 1.90
CA GLU A 29 -7.34 -8.44 2.37
C GLU A 29 -8.43 -8.33 3.44
N SER A 30 -8.05 -7.83 4.62
CA SER A 30 -8.90 -7.85 5.81
C SER A 30 -8.92 -6.49 6.54
N ASP A 31 -9.98 -6.26 7.34
CA ASP A 31 -10.13 -5.07 8.17
C ASP A 31 -9.18 -5.15 9.38
N LEU A 32 -8.35 -4.13 9.59
CA LEU A 32 -7.51 -3.97 10.78
C LEU A 32 -8.19 -2.97 11.73
N THR A 33 -8.54 -3.44 12.92
CA THR A 33 -9.29 -2.69 13.92
C THR A 33 -8.41 -2.24 15.08
N THR A 34 -8.98 -1.40 15.95
CA THR A 34 -8.29 -0.90 17.16
C THR A 34 -7.90 -2.02 18.12
N ASP A 35 -6.71 -1.90 18.72
CA ASP A 35 -6.18 -2.89 19.67
C ASP A 35 -6.94 -2.84 21.00
N THR A 36 -7.68 -3.92 21.31
CA THR A 36 -8.46 -4.07 22.54
C THR A 36 -7.63 -4.15 23.82
N THR A 37 -6.31 -4.24 23.71
CA THR A 37 -5.40 -4.07 24.85
C THR A 37 -5.43 -2.63 25.37
N TYR A 38 -5.63 -1.66 24.47
CA TYR A 38 -5.61 -0.23 24.77
C TYR A 38 -6.98 0.43 24.56
N THR A 39 -7.88 -0.20 23.79
CA THR A 39 -9.25 0.23 23.57
C THR A 39 -10.24 -0.72 24.23
N VAL A 40 -11.41 -0.23 24.66
CA VAL A 40 -12.40 -1.06 25.36
C VAL A 40 -13.00 -2.15 24.45
N SER A 41 -13.07 -1.88 23.15
CA SER A 41 -13.55 -2.81 22.13
C SER A 41 -12.83 -2.58 20.79
N ALA A 42 -12.90 -3.57 19.90
CA ALA A 42 -12.39 -3.47 18.55
C ALA A 42 -13.36 -2.64 17.71
N GLN A 43 -12.87 -1.55 17.12
CA GLN A 43 -13.66 -0.62 16.32
C GLN A 43 -12.92 -0.29 15.02
N ASN A 44 -13.67 0.14 14.00
CA ASN A 44 -13.04 0.73 12.82
C ASN A 44 -12.41 2.07 13.20
N ILE A 45 -11.35 2.45 12.49
CA ILE A 45 -10.61 3.69 12.77
C ILE A 45 -11.48 4.94 12.65
N GLY A 46 -12.42 4.97 11.71
CA GLY A 46 -13.32 6.11 11.50
C GLY A 46 -14.32 6.32 12.64
N ASP A 47 -14.74 5.23 13.28
CA ASP A 47 -15.70 5.24 14.37
C ASP A 47 -15.00 5.57 15.70
N TYR A 48 -13.78 5.06 15.90
CA TYR A 48 -12.96 5.33 17.09
C TYR A 48 -12.39 6.76 17.09
N GLY A 49 -11.80 7.16 15.97
CA GLY A 49 -11.06 8.42 15.82
C GLY A 49 -11.83 9.50 15.07
N LEU A 50 -13.16 9.56 15.19
CA LEU A 50 -13.99 10.48 14.41
C LEU A 50 -13.49 11.94 14.49
N GLY A 51 -13.26 12.55 13.33
CA GLY A 51 -12.78 13.93 13.22
C GLY A 51 -11.29 14.13 13.53
N LYS A 52 -10.56 13.09 13.96
CA LYS A 52 -9.10 13.15 14.13
C LYS A 52 -8.42 13.19 12.77
N THR A 53 -7.31 13.93 12.68
CA THR A 53 -6.51 14.02 11.46
C THR A 53 -5.23 13.22 11.62
N ILE A 54 -5.09 12.16 10.83
CA ILE A 54 -3.88 11.31 10.80
C ILE A 54 -2.83 12.00 9.95
N VAL A 55 -1.59 12.02 10.46
CA VAL A 55 -0.43 12.64 9.78
C VAL A 55 0.69 11.64 9.50
N SER A 56 0.78 10.56 10.26
CA SER A 56 1.71 9.45 10.03
C SER A 56 1.07 8.12 10.42
N GLY A 57 1.57 7.03 9.84
CA GLY A 57 1.05 5.70 10.13
C GLY A 57 1.97 4.60 9.65
N LEU A 58 1.86 3.43 10.28
CA LEU A 58 2.60 2.23 9.88
C LEU A 58 1.76 1.00 10.24
N VAL A 59 1.70 0.04 9.32
CA VAL A 59 1.17 -1.31 9.57
C VAL A 59 2.30 -2.32 9.47
N THR A 60 2.31 -3.29 10.37
CA THR A 60 3.33 -4.35 10.42
C THR A 60 2.71 -5.73 10.53
N CYS A 61 3.27 -6.68 9.79
CA CYS A 61 2.81 -8.07 9.72
C CYS A 61 3.93 -9.04 10.12
N ASP A 62 3.57 -10.28 10.49
CA ASP A 62 4.54 -11.28 10.93
C ASP A 62 5.43 -11.82 9.79
N ASN A 63 4.82 -12.20 8.65
CA ASN A 63 5.52 -12.97 7.60
C ASN A 63 5.68 -12.21 6.27
N GLY A 64 4.58 -11.67 5.73
CA GLY A 64 4.53 -10.96 4.46
C GLY A 64 3.50 -9.82 4.52
N VAL A 65 3.71 -8.76 3.74
CA VAL A 65 2.75 -7.67 3.57
C VAL A 65 2.93 -7.01 2.21
N ALA A 66 1.83 -6.80 1.49
CA ALA A 66 1.86 -6.07 0.21
C ALA A 66 1.51 -4.60 0.43
N TYR A 67 0.37 -4.31 1.06
CA TYR A 67 -0.08 -2.93 1.22
C TYR A 67 -1.05 -2.78 2.39
N ALA A 68 -1.24 -1.53 2.84
CA ALA A 68 -2.29 -1.14 3.76
C ALA A 68 -2.85 0.23 3.37
N TYR A 69 -4.15 0.45 3.60
CA TYR A 69 -4.79 1.71 3.25
C TYR A 69 -6.09 1.96 4.02
N ILE A 70 -6.48 3.22 4.10
CA ILE A 70 -7.78 3.65 4.60
C ILE A 70 -8.77 3.61 3.44
N LEU A 71 -9.80 2.79 3.58
CA LEU A 71 -10.95 2.70 2.69
C LEU A 71 -12.02 3.69 3.13
N ARG A 72 -12.45 4.55 2.22
CA ARG A 72 -13.64 5.41 2.38
C ARG A 72 -14.56 5.22 1.19
N GLN A 73 -15.82 4.86 1.46
CA GLN A 73 -16.87 4.74 0.43
C GLN A 73 -16.45 3.91 -0.80
N GLY A 74 -15.70 2.83 -0.59
CA GLY A 74 -15.25 1.96 -1.68
C GLY A 74 -14.02 2.47 -2.44
N LEU A 75 -13.37 3.56 -2.02
CA LEU A 75 -12.16 4.11 -2.63
C LEU A 75 -10.98 4.12 -1.64
N VAL A 76 -9.76 3.91 -2.17
CA VAL A 76 -8.51 4.10 -1.43
C VAL A 76 -8.37 5.59 -1.11
N ALA A 77 -8.58 5.95 0.15
CA ALA A 77 -8.58 7.34 0.59
C ALA A 77 -7.18 7.81 0.98
N ALA A 78 -6.45 7.01 1.75
CA ALA A 78 -5.07 7.26 2.15
C ALA A 78 -4.31 5.95 2.25
N ILE A 79 -3.11 5.89 1.69
CA ILE A 79 -2.25 4.71 1.78
C ILE A 79 -1.42 4.80 3.07
N ILE A 80 -1.30 3.68 3.77
CA ILE A 80 -0.49 3.55 4.98
C ILE A 80 0.77 2.71 4.64
N PRO A 81 1.98 3.22 4.94
CA PRO A 81 3.21 2.46 4.83
C PRO A 81 3.18 1.11 5.57
N VAL A 82 3.93 0.13 5.06
CA VAL A 82 3.96 -1.23 5.60
C VAL A 82 5.38 -1.75 5.84
N ALA A 83 5.54 -2.68 6.77
CA ALA A 83 6.79 -3.42 7.00
C ALA A 83 6.53 -4.79 7.64
N ILE A 84 7.54 -5.65 7.69
CA ILE A 84 7.54 -6.79 8.61
C ILE A 84 7.92 -6.33 10.01
N LYS A 85 7.34 -6.98 11.03
CA LYS A 85 7.66 -6.69 12.44
C LYS A 85 9.17 -6.83 12.70
N GLY A 86 9.73 -5.84 13.41
CA GLY A 86 11.16 -5.78 13.70
C GLY A 86 12.05 -5.23 12.56
N VAL A 87 11.49 -5.00 11.37
CA VAL A 87 12.20 -4.39 10.21
C VAL A 87 11.88 -2.89 10.07
N SER A 88 10.82 -2.43 10.74
CA SER A 88 10.37 -1.04 10.69
C SER A 88 11.40 -0.02 11.20
N SER A 89 11.36 1.16 10.59
CA SER A 89 12.06 2.38 11.01
C SER A 89 11.04 3.36 11.64
N PRO A 90 11.24 4.69 11.76
CA PRO A 90 10.21 5.52 12.40
C PRO A 90 8.91 5.48 11.59
N THR A 91 7.78 5.70 12.26
CA THR A 91 6.45 5.77 11.64
C THR A 91 6.42 6.85 10.56
N PRO A 92 6.30 6.50 9.26
CA PRO A 92 6.41 7.49 8.20
C PRO A 92 5.21 8.42 8.12
N ALA A 93 5.45 9.65 7.68
CA ALA A 93 4.40 10.59 7.33
C ALA A 93 3.55 10.05 6.16
N LEU A 94 2.26 10.36 6.19
CA LEU A 94 1.37 10.12 5.05
C LEU A 94 1.69 11.09 3.90
N CYS A 95 1.27 10.74 2.68
CA CYS A 95 1.41 11.63 1.52
C CYS A 95 0.71 12.98 1.73
N ALA A 96 -0.42 12.97 2.43
CA ALA A 96 -1.15 14.14 2.89
C ALA A 96 -1.88 13.79 4.21
N PRO A 97 -2.08 14.77 5.11
CA PRO A 97 -2.92 14.58 6.28
C PRO A 97 -4.33 14.11 5.90
N PHE A 98 -4.92 13.20 6.69
CA PHE A 98 -6.23 12.62 6.40
C PHE A 98 -7.15 12.68 7.63
N THR A 99 -8.27 13.40 7.50
CA THR A 99 -9.27 13.51 8.57
C THR A 99 -10.26 12.37 8.51
N LEU A 100 -10.37 11.62 9.61
CA LEU A 100 -11.25 10.47 9.75
C LEU A 100 -12.73 10.85 9.82
N GLN A 101 -13.56 10.01 9.20
CA GLN A 101 -15.02 10.07 9.19
C GLN A 101 -15.59 8.72 9.58
N ALA A 102 -16.83 8.71 10.08
CA ALA A 102 -17.53 7.48 10.42
C ALA A 102 -17.59 6.54 9.20
N GLY A 103 -17.35 5.26 9.44
CA GLY A 103 -17.28 4.25 8.38
C GLY A 103 -15.94 4.14 7.65
N ASP A 104 -14.92 4.96 7.96
CA ASP A 104 -13.55 4.71 7.47
C ASP A 104 -12.98 3.44 8.08
N LYS A 105 -12.39 2.60 7.23
CA LYS A 105 -11.77 1.34 7.60
C LYS A 105 -10.32 1.31 7.22
N LEU A 106 -9.47 0.72 8.05
CA LEU A 106 -8.11 0.37 7.65
C LEU A 106 -8.11 -1.06 7.10
N ARG A 107 -7.63 -1.24 5.88
CA ARG A 107 -7.51 -2.51 5.18
C ARG A 107 -6.04 -2.87 5.05
N CYS A 108 -5.71 -4.15 5.18
CA CYS A 108 -4.35 -4.66 5.02
C CYS A 108 -4.36 -5.96 4.22
N MET A 109 -3.38 -6.13 3.34
CA MET A 109 -3.07 -7.39 2.65
C MET A 109 -1.81 -7.98 3.28
N ASN A 110 -2.00 -8.77 4.34
CA ASN A 110 -0.92 -9.56 4.94
C ASN A 110 -0.79 -10.87 4.16
N ASN A 111 0.43 -11.22 3.78
CA ASN A 111 0.70 -12.35 2.91
C ASN A 111 1.60 -13.37 3.58
N THR A 112 1.70 -14.53 2.97
CA THR A 112 2.75 -15.49 3.32
C THR A 112 4.12 -14.93 2.92
N ALA A 113 5.20 -15.32 3.60
CA ALA A 113 6.55 -14.84 3.27
C ALA A 113 7.02 -15.21 1.84
N ALA A 114 6.40 -16.22 1.22
CA ALA A 114 6.72 -16.68 -0.13
C ALA A 114 5.77 -16.14 -1.20
N ASP A 115 4.73 -15.41 -0.81
CA ASP A 115 3.76 -14.84 -1.75
C ASP A 115 4.40 -13.69 -2.51
N ARG A 116 4.38 -13.79 -3.84
CA ARG A 116 5.11 -12.91 -4.76
C ARG A 116 4.34 -11.64 -5.09
N GLU A 117 3.21 -11.36 -4.43
CA GLU A 117 2.39 -10.18 -4.72
C GLU A 117 3.21 -8.90 -4.75
N GLY A 118 3.18 -8.23 -5.91
CA GLY A 118 3.74 -6.91 -6.13
C GLY A 118 2.65 -5.86 -6.01
N ALA A 119 2.90 -4.81 -5.22
CA ALA A 119 1.95 -3.71 -5.04
C ALA A 119 2.62 -2.35 -5.22
N LEU A 120 2.22 -1.62 -6.26
CA LEU A 120 2.59 -0.24 -6.51
C LEU A 120 1.59 0.67 -5.83
N CYS A 121 2.00 1.29 -4.72
CA CYS A 121 1.23 2.26 -3.99
C CYS A 121 1.63 3.67 -4.43
N TYR A 122 0.68 4.48 -4.89
CA TYR A 122 0.99 5.77 -5.48
C TYR A 122 -0.02 6.86 -5.14
N TYR A 123 0.48 8.10 -5.12
CA TYR A 123 -0.27 9.32 -4.85
C TYR A 123 -0.04 10.35 -5.95
N THR A 124 -1.12 10.94 -6.45
CA THR A 124 -1.08 11.88 -7.58
C THR A 124 -1.06 13.33 -7.14
N ALA A 125 -0.63 14.21 -8.05
CA ALA A 125 -0.67 15.67 -7.86
C ALA A 125 -2.09 16.22 -7.63
N GLN A 126 -3.13 15.46 -7.99
CA GLN A 126 -4.53 15.81 -7.76
C GLN A 126 -5.05 15.31 -6.39
N GLY A 127 -4.17 14.74 -5.56
CA GLY A 127 -4.53 14.27 -4.24
C GLY A 127 -5.17 12.89 -4.20
N VAL A 128 -5.03 12.10 -5.27
CA VAL A 128 -5.65 10.77 -5.38
C VAL A 128 -4.65 9.71 -4.94
N SER A 129 -5.06 8.84 -4.00
CA SER A 129 -4.32 7.64 -3.60
C SER A 129 -4.84 6.42 -4.36
N ARG A 130 -3.94 5.57 -4.86
CA ARG A 130 -4.30 4.32 -5.55
C ARG A 130 -3.24 3.24 -5.31
N ILE A 131 -3.64 2.00 -5.50
CA ILE A 131 -2.77 0.83 -5.39
C ILE A 131 -2.99 -0.01 -6.64
N ALA A 132 -1.93 -0.33 -7.36
CA ALA A 132 -1.96 -1.29 -8.46
C ALA A 132 -1.22 -2.56 -8.04
N VAL A 133 -1.82 -3.73 -8.29
CA VAL A 133 -1.36 -5.03 -7.77
C VAL A 133 -1.25 -6.07 -8.86
N VAL A 134 -0.39 -7.07 -8.64
CA VAL A 134 -0.32 -8.31 -9.42
C VAL A 134 0.41 -9.37 -8.62
N THR A 135 0.04 -10.65 -8.79
CA THR A 135 0.78 -11.79 -8.24
C THR A 135 1.45 -12.55 -9.38
N PRO A 136 2.77 -12.41 -9.58
CA PRO A 136 3.48 -13.16 -10.62
C PRO A 136 3.43 -14.66 -10.39
N THR A 137 3.27 -15.41 -11.47
CA THR A 137 3.24 -16.88 -11.47
C THR A 137 4.48 -17.52 -12.10
N GLY A 138 5.41 -16.72 -12.64
CA GLY A 138 6.61 -17.21 -13.32
C GLY A 138 7.46 -16.09 -13.91
N GLY A 139 8.28 -16.43 -14.91
CA GLY A 139 9.08 -15.45 -15.65
C GLY A 139 8.27 -14.77 -16.75
N ALA A 140 7.85 -13.53 -16.53
CA ALA A 140 7.03 -12.77 -17.47
C ALA A 140 7.06 -11.26 -17.15
N THR A 141 6.58 -10.44 -18.10
CA THR A 141 6.18 -9.07 -17.80
C THR A 141 4.82 -9.11 -17.10
N ASN A 142 4.78 -8.62 -15.86
CA ASN A 142 3.57 -8.61 -15.03
C ASN A 142 3.01 -7.18 -15.02
N GLU A 143 1.83 -7.00 -15.61
CA GLU A 143 1.10 -5.74 -15.55
C GLU A 143 0.43 -5.59 -14.17
N LEU A 144 0.67 -4.45 -13.51
CA LEU A 144 -0.04 -4.09 -12.29
C LEU A 144 -1.34 -3.37 -12.65
N VAL A 145 -2.45 -3.86 -12.12
CA VAL A 145 -3.79 -3.30 -12.34
C VAL A 145 -4.34 -2.70 -11.05
N ASP A 146 -5.17 -1.67 -11.17
CA ASP A 146 -5.77 -1.00 -10.01
C ASP A 146 -6.55 -1.98 -9.13
N LEU A 147 -6.29 -1.95 -7.83
CA LEU A 147 -6.86 -2.84 -6.83
C LEU A 147 -8.40 -2.84 -6.83
N GLN A 148 -9.02 -1.69 -7.17
CA GLN A 148 -10.45 -1.49 -7.01
C GLN A 148 -11.22 -1.73 -8.30
N THR A 149 -10.62 -1.40 -9.44
CA THR A 149 -11.27 -1.44 -10.75
C THR A 149 -10.71 -2.53 -11.66
N SER A 150 -9.54 -3.10 -11.35
CA SER A 150 -8.78 -4.00 -12.23
C SER A 150 -8.39 -3.38 -13.58
N ASN A 151 -8.47 -2.05 -13.70
CA ASN A 151 -8.07 -1.33 -14.90
C ASN A 151 -6.56 -1.03 -14.88
N SER A 152 -6.02 -0.68 -16.05
CA SER A 152 -4.65 -0.16 -16.15
C SER A 152 -4.51 1.18 -15.38
N ILE A 153 -3.26 1.55 -15.07
CA ILE A 153 -2.99 2.87 -14.48
C ILE A 153 -3.37 4.01 -15.42
N GLY A 154 -3.23 3.81 -16.73
CA GLY A 154 -3.59 4.76 -17.78
C GLY A 154 -5.08 5.08 -17.82
N ASP A 155 -5.92 4.09 -17.53
CA ASP A 155 -7.38 4.27 -17.46
C ASP A 155 -7.84 4.80 -16.09
N THR A 156 -7.08 4.50 -15.03
CA THR A 156 -7.46 4.83 -13.65
C THR A 156 -7.15 6.28 -13.28
N VAL A 157 -5.98 6.79 -13.67
CA VAL A 157 -5.52 8.15 -13.35
C VAL A 157 -5.05 8.92 -14.59
N GLN A 158 -5.74 8.72 -15.70
CA GLN A 158 -5.46 9.40 -16.97
C GLN A 158 -5.29 10.92 -16.79
N GLY A 159 -4.23 11.48 -17.37
CA GLY A 159 -3.96 12.91 -17.35
C GLY A 159 -3.41 13.43 -16.01
N GLN A 160 -3.18 12.55 -15.04
CA GLN A 160 -2.58 12.91 -13.77
C GLN A 160 -1.06 12.66 -13.77
N ARG A 161 -0.40 13.16 -12.73
CA ARG A 161 1.01 12.90 -12.46
C ARG A 161 1.14 12.25 -11.10
N ILE A 162 1.84 11.12 -11.03
CA ILE A 162 2.23 10.51 -9.77
C ILE A 162 3.39 11.33 -9.20
N VAL A 163 3.25 11.74 -7.94
CA VAL A 163 4.23 12.59 -7.25
C VAL A 163 4.90 11.90 -6.07
N LYS A 164 4.27 10.85 -5.52
CA LYS A 164 4.83 10.00 -4.48
C LYS A 164 4.46 8.56 -4.75
N ALA A 165 5.40 7.65 -4.58
CA ALA A 165 5.12 6.22 -4.72
C ALA A 165 6.08 5.36 -3.90
N PHE A 166 5.64 4.15 -3.61
CA PHE A 166 6.50 3.04 -3.21
C PHE A 166 6.00 1.76 -3.87
N PHE A 167 6.89 0.81 -4.10
CA PHE A 167 6.57 -0.49 -4.67
C PHE A 167 7.05 -1.58 -3.73
N THR A 168 6.17 -2.47 -3.30
CA THR A 168 6.52 -3.63 -2.48
C THR A 168 6.49 -4.90 -3.30
N SER A 169 7.49 -5.76 -3.12
CA SER A 169 7.50 -7.12 -3.63
C SER A 169 8.57 -7.93 -2.90
N VAL A 170 8.31 -9.22 -2.66
CA VAL A 170 9.29 -10.16 -2.09
C VAL A 170 10.00 -10.97 -3.19
N ASP A 171 9.78 -10.66 -4.47
CA ASP A 171 10.44 -11.32 -5.60
C ASP A 171 11.97 -11.20 -5.54
N GLY A 172 12.49 -10.12 -4.92
CA GLY A 172 13.92 -9.93 -4.67
C GLY A 172 14.76 -10.09 -5.94
N ALA A 173 15.69 -11.05 -5.94
CA ALA A 173 16.58 -11.35 -7.07
C ALA A 173 15.84 -11.82 -8.33
N LYS A 174 14.55 -12.13 -8.26
CA LYS A 174 13.75 -12.50 -9.42
C LYS A 174 13.29 -11.31 -10.25
N ILE A 175 13.33 -10.10 -9.70
CA ILE A 175 12.96 -8.89 -10.43
C ILE A 175 14.08 -8.52 -11.41
N GLU A 176 13.74 -8.39 -12.69
CA GLU A 176 14.70 -8.04 -13.75
C GLU A 176 14.59 -6.58 -14.21
N THR A 177 13.61 -5.84 -13.70
CA THR A 177 13.50 -4.39 -13.85
C THR A 177 14.07 -3.65 -12.63
N PRO A 178 14.33 -2.34 -12.70
CA PRO A 178 14.68 -1.53 -11.53
C PRO A 178 13.60 -1.41 -10.43
N GLY A 179 12.53 -2.21 -10.50
CA GLY A 179 11.28 -2.10 -9.75
C GLY A 179 10.07 -2.06 -10.69
N ALA A 180 8.98 -1.43 -10.26
CA ALA A 180 7.84 -1.16 -11.12
C ALA A 180 8.17 -0.03 -12.10
N VAL A 181 7.97 -0.26 -13.40
CA VAL A 181 8.13 0.75 -14.45
C VAL A 181 6.77 1.15 -14.99
N VAL A 182 6.60 2.43 -15.30
CA VAL A 182 5.44 2.93 -16.04
C VAL A 182 5.87 3.10 -17.49
N VAL A 183 5.15 2.44 -18.39
CA VAL A 183 5.39 2.51 -19.84
C VAL A 183 4.24 3.22 -20.53
N ASP A 184 4.58 4.02 -21.55
CA ASP A 184 3.60 4.65 -22.41
C ASP A 184 3.02 3.67 -23.45
N ALA A 185 2.06 4.15 -24.25
CA ALA A 185 1.41 3.36 -25.29
C ALA A 185 2.36 2.86 -26.41
N LEU A 186 3.56 3.44 -26.52
CA LEU A 186 4.59 3.06 -27.48
C LEU A 186 5.65 2.14 -26.87
N GLY A 187 5.56 1.85 -25.56
CA GLY A 187 6.50 1.02 -24.82
C GLY A 187 7.70 1.77 -24.24
N ASN A 188 7.73 3.11 -24.28
CA ASN A 188 8.80 3.88 -23.65
C ASN A 188 8.58 3.92 -22.13
N VAL A 189 9.66 3.75 -21.36
CA VAL A 189 9.62 3.92 -19.91
C VAL A 189 9.53 5.42 -19.58
N VAL A 190 8.43 5.83 -18.95
CA VAL A 190 8.14 7.23 -18.56
C VAL A 190 8.30 7.46 -17.05
N GLY A 191 8.57 6.40 -16.29
CA GLY A 191 8.85 6.48 -14.86
C GLY A 191 9.17 5.11 -14.26
N SER A 192 9.76 5.12 -13.07
CA SER A 192 10.08 3.91 -12.33
C SER A 192 9.99 4.13 -10.83
N VAL A 193 9.64 3.08 -10.10
CA VAL A 193 9.59 3.05 -8.63
C VAL A 193 10.30 1.80 -8.17
N SER A 194 11.37 1.97 -7.40
CA SER A 194 12.19 0.84 -6.93
C SER A 194 11.41 -0.10 -6.02
N ALA A 195 11.68 -1.40 -6.16
CA ALA A 195 11.09 -2.42 -5.31
C ALA A 195 11.67 -2.37 -3.90
N THR A 196 10.80 -2.51 -2.91
CA THR A 196 11.14 -2.67 -1.50
C THR A 196 10.68 -4.06 -1.06
N ASP A 197 11.59 -4.86 -0.51
CA ASP A 197 11.24 -6.09 0.19
C ASP A 197 10.89 -5.72 1.66
N PRO A 198 9.61 -5.82 2.08
CA PRO A 198 9.18 -5.44 3.42
C PRO A 198 9.84 -6.26 4.54
N SER A 199 10.43 -7.42 4.21
CA SER A 199 11.19 -8.26 5.16
C SER A 199 12.62 -7.77 5.39
N LYS A 200 13.10 -6.84 4.57
CA LYS A 200 14.46 -6.27 4.64
C LYS A 200 14.45 -4.78 4.91
N PHE A 201 13.43 -4.06 4.46
CA PHE A 201 13.33 -2.62 4.64
C PHE A 201 11.87 -2.16 4.70
N GLN A 202 11.61 -1.13 5.50
CA GLN A 202 10.29 -0.53 5.61
C GLN A 202 9.89 0.14 4.28
N ALA A 203 8.70 -0.18 3.77
CA ALA A 203 8.15 0.55 2.62
C ALA A 203 7.87 2.00 3.03
N GLY A 204 8.31 2.95 2.21
CA GLY A 204 8.14 4.37 2.46
C GLY A 204 7.99 5.12 1.15
N PHE A 205 7.15 6.15 1.16
CA PHE A 205 6.95 7.00 -0.02
C PHE A 205 8.22 7.72 -0.42
N ASN A 206 8.58 7.58 -1.68
CA ASN A 206 9.61 8.40 -2.32
C ASN A 206 8.94 9.41 -3.24
N ASP A 207 9.50 10.61 -3.31
CA ASP A 207 9.08 11.61 -4.28
C ASP A 207 9.45 11.15 -5.70
N CYS A 208 8.54 11.35 -6.64
CA CYS A 208 8.73 11.04 -8.04
C CYS A 208 7.96 12.03 -8.93
N SER A 209 8.09 11.89 -10.25
CA SER A 209 7.35 12.69 -11.21
C SER A 209 7.04 11.85 -12.45
N ILE A 210 6.01 11.02 -12.36
CA ILE A 210 5.64 10.08 -13.43
C ILE A 210 4.34 10.57 -14.09
N PRO A 211 4.37 11.05 -15.34
CA PRO A 211 3.16 11.41 -16.06
C PRO A 211 2.38 10.15 -16.43
N VAL A 212 1.05 10.21 -16.35
CA VAL A 212 0.16 9.12 -16.77
C VAL A 212 -0.82 9.63 -17.81
N ASN A 213 -0.94 8.91 -18.92
CA ASN A 213 -1.92 9.18 -19.97
C ASN A 213 -2.62 7.88 -20.39
N LEU A 214 -3.57 7.98 -21.32
CA LEU A 214 -4.35 6.85 -21.80
C LEU A 214 -3.44 5.74 -22.30
N ASN A 215 -3.81 4.49 -22.02
CA ASN A 215 -3.07 3.27 -22.39
C ASN A 215 -1.69 3.13 -21.75
N PHE A 216 -1.35 3.93 -20.73
CA PHE A 216 -0.13 3.71 -19.96
C PHE A 216 -0.31 2.50 -19.05
N LYS A 217 0.77 1.74 -18.85
CA LYS A 217 0.77 0.54 -18.02
C LYS A 217 1.86 0.64 -16.95
N ALA A 218 1.53 0.21 -15.74
CA ALA A 218 2.54 -0.08 -14.74
C ALA A 218 2.87 -1.58 -14.84
N GLN A 219 4.15 -1.93 -14.91
CA GLN A 219 4.57 -3.33 -15.05
C GLN A 219 5.95 -3.57 -14.45
N TYR A 220 6.27 -4.83 -14.19
CA TYR A 220 7.64 -5.24 -13.86
C TYR A 220 7.94 -6.64 -14.42
N LEU A 221 9.21 -6.89 -14.73
CA LEU A 221 9.65 -8.17 -15.28
C LEU A 221 10.16 -9.05 -14.14
N THR A 222 9.71 -10.30 -14.12
CA THR A 222 10.27 -11.34 -13.27
C THR A 222 10.92 -12.43 -14.10
N ASN A 223 11.92 -13.12 -13.54
CA ASN A 223 12.32 -14.45 -14.00
C ASN A 223 11.61 -15.57 -13.21
N ALA A 224 11.87 -16.81 -13.64
CA ALA A 224 11.28 -18.02 -13.07
C ALA A 224 11.78 -18.28 -11.63
#